data_AF-A0A2P6SN86-F1
#
_entry.id   AF-A0A2P6SN86-F1
#
_cell.length_a   1.000
_cell.length_b   1.000
_cell.length_c   1.000
_cell.angle_alpha   90.00
_cell.angle_beta   90.00
_cell.angle_gamma   90.00
#
_symmetry.space_group_name_H-M   'P 1'
#
loop_
_entity.id
_entity.type
_entity.pdbx_description
1 polymer ?
#
loop_
_entity_poly.entity_id
_entity_poly.type
_entity_poly.pdbx_seq_one_letter_code
_entity_poly.pdbx_strand_id
1 'polypeptide(L)'
;MGCLLHPSEYLDLCYINSRQFKNSTGIPFCCKGEKKRSFRVFVAEGAPRYQGHLLAKELAGRGLQTALITDSAIFAMISQVIMVIVGAHAVMANGGVIAPVGLNMVALAAQRHAVPFVVLAGSYKWRL
;
A
#
# COMPACT_ATOMS: atom_id res chain seq x y z
N MET A 1 1.91 22.93 -22.37
CA MET A 1 2.47 21.56 -22.48
C MET A 1 1.60 20.65 -21.64
N GLY A 2 0.59 20.04 -22.25
CA GLY A 2 -0.40 19.23 -21.55
C GLY A 2 0.10 17.80 -21.36
N CYS A 3 0.10 17.32 -20.12
CA CYS A 3 0.24 15.90 -19.85
C CYS A 3 -1.08 15.21 -20.21
N LEU A 4 -1.14 14.63 -21.40
CA LEU A 4 -2.18 13.70 -21.84
C LEU A 4 -2.04 12.40 -21.03
N LEU A 5 -2.68 12.37 -19.87
CA LEU A 5 -2.88 11.14 -19.10
C LEU A 5 -3.80 10.22 -19.92
N HIS A 6 -3.21 9.25 -20.62
CA HIS A 6 -3.92 8.25 -21.42
C HIS A 6 -4.89 7.44 -20.53
N PRO A 7 -6.04 6.97 -21.06
CA PRO A 7 -6.98 6.09 -20.35
C PRO A 7 -6.43 4.70 -19.98
N SER A 8 -5.12 4.46 -20.14
CA SER A 8 -4.40 3.22 -19.79
C SER A 8 -3.42 3.38 -18.63
N GLU A 9 -3.43 4.50 -17.91
CA GLU A 9 -2.64 4.65 -16.69
C GLU A 9 -3.23 3.79 -15.58
N TYR A 10 -2.79 2.53 -15.56
CA TYR A 10 -2.92 1.67 -14.40
C TYR A 10 -2.25 2.37 -13.23
N LEU A 11 -3.08 2.81 -12.28
CA LEU A 11 -2.59 3.39 -11.04
C LEU A 11 -2.04 2.23 -10.20
N ASP A 12 -0.73 2.00 -10.30
CA ASP A 12 -0.05 0.90 -9.64
C ASP A 12 0.30 1.27 -8.21
N LEU A 13 -0.29 0.55 -7.25
CA LEU A 13 -0.26 0.92 -5.85
C LEU A 13 0.25 -0.26 -5.02
N CYS A 14 1.36 -0.06 -4.32
CA CYS A 14 1.91 -1.08 -3.43
C CYS A 14 1.30 -0.92 -2.05
N TYR A 15 0.50 -1.91 -1.62
CA TYR A 15 -0.16 -1.92 -0.33
C TYR A 15 0.47 -2.97 0.58
N ILE A 16 1.00 -2.53 1.73
CA ILE A 16 1.67 -3.42 2.67
C ILE A 16 0.98 -3.39 4.03
N ASN A 17 0.42 -4.56 4.34
CA ASN A 17 0.01 -5.09 5.63
C ASN A 17 -0.62 -4.11 6.63
N SER A 18 -1.92 -4.31 6.87
CA SER A 18 -2.60 -3.76 8.04
C SER A 18 -3.35 -4.85 8.78
N ARG A 19 -2.80 -5.33 9.90
CA ARG A 19 -3.55 -6.12 10.90
C ARG A 19 -4.87 -5.48 11.34
N GLN A 20 -4.97 -4.16 11.23
CA GLN A 20 -6.10 -3.36 11.74
C GLN A 20 -7.21 -3.13 10.70
N PHE A 21 -7.25 -3.94 9.64
CA PHE A 21 -8.31 -3.84 8.63
C PHE A 21 -9.56 -4.65 8.91
N LYS A 22 -9.66 -5.31 10.06
CA LYS A 22 -10.91 -5.97 10.47
C LYS A 22 -12.07 -4.96 10.61
N ASN A 23 -11.79 -3.67 10.86
CA ASN A 23 -12.80 -2.66 11.15
C ASN A 23 -12.67 -1.43 10.21
N SER A 24 -12.99 -1.61 8.93
CA SER A 24 -13.65 -0.60 8.06
C SER A 24 -13.05 0.80 7.82
N THR A 25 -11.76 1.01 7.47
CA THR A 25 -11.36 2.41 7.10
C THR A 25 -10.30 2.68 6.04
N GLY A 26 -9.50 1.74 5.53
CA GLY A 26 -8.53 2.07 4.45
C GLY A 26 -8.96 1.70 3.01
N ILE A 27 -9.83 0.68 2.84
CA ILE A 27 -10.34 0.27 1.52
C ILE A 27 -11.22 1.38 0.94
N PRO A 28 -11.93 2.24 1.72
CA PRO A 28 -12.62 3.37 1.11
C PRO A 28 -11.67 4.38 0.44
N PHE A 29 -10.38 4.50 0.77
CA PHE A 29 -9.54 5.43 -0.01
C PHE A 29 -9.31 4.92 -1.45
N CYS A 30 -9.17 3.59 -1.59
CA CYS A 30 -9.02 2.94 -2.89
C CYS A 30 -10.36 2.83 -3.64
N CYS A 31 -11.47 2.58 -2.93
CA CYS A 31 -12.80 2.40 -3.53
C CYS A 31 -13.63 3.69 -3.70
N LYS A 32 -13.32 4.78 -2.99
CA LYS A 32 -14.10 6.03 -3.03
C LYS A 32 -13.60 7.03 -4.08
N GLY A 33 -12.54 6.66 -4.81
CA GLY A 33 -12.22 7.23 -6.12
C GLY A 33 -13.20 6.73 -7.19
N GLU A 34 -14.48 7.09 -7.08
CA GLU A 34 -15.59 6.70 -7.97
C GLU A 34 -15.51 7.36 -9.37
N LYS A 35 -14.36 7.26 -10.06
CA LYS A 35 -14.26 7.67 -11.47
C LYS A 35 -13.43 6.69 -12.28
N LYS A 36 -14.07 5.60 -12.75
CA LYS A 36 -13.72 4.82 -13.97
C LYS A 36 -12.22 4.66 -14.32
N ARG A 37 -11.35 4.45 -13.34
CA ARG A 37 -9.93 4.14 -13.58
C ARG A 37 -9.67 2.70 -13.14
N SER A 38 -9.15 1.91 -14.05
CA SER A 38 -8.62 0.58 -13.74
C SER A 38 -7.31 0.78 -12.99
N PHE A 39 -7.28 0.41 -11.71
CA PHE A 39 -6.07 0.44 -10.91
C PHE A 39 -5.64 -0.99 -10.57
N ARG A 40 -4.33 -1.21 -10.51
CA ARG A 40 -3.74 -2.49 -10.14
C ARG A 40 -3.03 -2.34 -8.81
N VAL A 41 -3.31 -3.26 -7.90
CA VAL A 41 -2.76 -3.22 -6.54
C VAL A 41 -1.76 -4.35 -6.39
N PHE A 42 -0.53 -3.99 -6.03
CA PHE A 42 0.49 -4.95 -5.64
C PHE A 42 0.44 -5.16 -4.14
N VAL A 43 0.22 -6.40 -3.72
CA VAL A 43 0.12 -6.78 -2.30
C VAL A 43 1.32 -7.64 -1.95
N ALA A 44 2.09 -7.21 -0.96
CA ALA A 44 3.16 -8.03 -0.41
C ALA A 44 2.60 -9.16 0.47
N GLU A 45 3.15 -10.36 0.36
CA GLU A 45 2.74 -11.54 1.14
C GLU A 45 2.90 -11.32 2.66
N GLY A 46 3.96 -10.64 3.10
CA GLY A 46 4.24 -10.35 4.51
C GLY A 46 4.63 -11.61 5.30
N ALA A 47 5.69 -12.28 4.86
CA ALA A 47 6.32 -13.37 5.60
C ALA A 47 6.80 -12.88 6.98
N PRO A 48 6.70 -13.68 8.06
CA PRO A 48 6.31 -15.09 8.13
C PRO A 48 4.81 -15.34 8.37
N ARG A 49 3.98 -14.29 8.48
CA ARG A 49 2.56 -14.42 8.85
C ARG A 49 1.60 -14.50 7.66
N TYR A 50 2.08 -14.26 6.44
CA TYR A 50 1.36 -14.41 5.18
C TYR A 50 -0.02 -13.70 5.16
N GLN A 51 -0.16 -12.60 5.89
CA GLN A 51 -1.44 -11.90 6.01
C GLN A 51 -1.83 -11.16 4.73
N GLY A 52 -0.87 -10.93 3.82
CA GLY A 52 -1.11 -10.36 2.50
C GLY A 52 -2.06 -11.20 1.65
N HIS A 53 -2.08 -12.52 1.83
CA HIS A 53 -2.96 -13.42 1.07
C HIS A 53 -4.44 -13.16 1.35
N LEU A 54 -4.80 -12.90 2.62
CA LEU A 54 -6.19 -12.59 2.96
C LEU A 54 -6.63 -11.27 2.34
N LEU A 55 -5.76 -10.27 2.37
CA LEU A 55 -6.03 -8.96 1.77
C LEU A 55 -6.13 -9.04 0.25
N ALA A 56 -5.24 -9.78 -0.41
CA ALA A 56 -5.33 -10.03 -1.85
C ALA A 56 -6.65 -10.72 -2.21
N LYS A 57 -7.10 -11.70 -1.41
CA LYS A 57 -8.39 -12.37 -1.61
C LYS A 57 -9.59 -11.43 -1.43
N GLU A 58 -9.56 -10.57 -0.42
CA GLU A 58 -10.62 -9.56 -0.20
C GLU A 58 -10.70 -8.53 -1.32
N LEU A 59 -9.55 -8.06 -1.82
CA LEU A 59 -9.50 -7.09 -2.92
C LEU A 59 -9.91 -7.74 -4.25
N ALA A 60 -9.51 -8.98 -4.51
CA ALA A 60 -9.95 -9.76 -5.66
C ALA A 60 -11.47 -9.99 -5.62
N GLY A 61 -12.04 -10.29 -4.45
CA GLY A 61 -13.49 -10.42 -4.25
C GLY A 61 -14.28 -9.13 -4.51
N ARG A 62 -13.62 -7.97 -4.48
CA ARG A 62 -14.21 -6.67 -4.83
C ARG A 62 -14.05 -6.29 -6.31
N GLY A 63 -13.48 -7.19 -7.13
CA GLY A 63 -13.27 -6.96 -8.56
C GLY A 63 -12.06 -6.08 -8.89
N LEU A 64 -11.12 -5.93 -7.95
CA LEU A 64 -9.89 -5.17 -8.17
C LEU A 64 -8.81 -6.06 -8.79
N GLN A 65 -8.01 -5.52 -9.71
CA GLN A 65 -6.86 -6.23 -10.26
C GLN A 65 -5.76 -6.26 -9.21
N THR A 66 -5.63 -7.38 -8.49
CA THR A 66 -4.63 -7.54 -7.44
C THR A 66 -3.57 -8.54 -7.84
N ALA A 67 -2.31 -8.17 -7.70
CA ALA A 67 -1.17 -9.05 -7.86
C ALA A 67 -0.49 -9.26 -6.51
N LEU A 68 -0.37 -10.51 -6.10
CA LEU A 68 0.40 -10.88 -4.92
C LEU A 68 1.88 -10.96 -5.31
N ILE A 69 2.73 -10.28 -4.56
CA ILE A 69 4.18 -10.26 -4.75
C ILE A 69 4.89 -10.79 -3.50
N THR A 70 6.05 -11.39 -3.70
CA THR A 70 6.92 -11.78 -2.59
C THR A 70 7.61 -10.56 -1.98
N ASP A 71 7.98 -10.66 -0.71
CA ASP A 71 8.63 -9.54 -0.01
C ASP A 71 9.98 -9.16 -0.65
N SER A 72 10.66 -10.13 -1.27
CA SER A 72 11.90 -9.93 -2.03
C SER A 72 11.70 -9.21 -3.37
N ALA A 73 10.54 -9.38 -4.00
CA ALA A 73 10.23 -8.77 -5.30
C ALA A 73 9.84 -7.28 -5.19
N ILE A 74 9.56 -6.78 -3.97
CA ILE A 74 9.16 -5.39 -3.73
C ILE A 74 10.18 -4.41 -4.32
N PHE A 75 11.47 -4.67 -4.15
CA PHE A 75 12.53 -3.78 -4.63
C PHE A 75 12.53 -3.65 -6.16
N ALA A 76 12.24 -4.72 -6.89
CA ALA A 76 12.16 -4.69 -8.35
C ALA A 76 10.89 -3.96 -8.82
N MET A 77 9.76 -4.23 -8.15
CA MET A 77 8.46 -3.70 -8.53
C MET A 77 8.30 -2.20 -8.22
N ILE A 78 9.00 -1.67 -7.23
CA ILE A 78 8.82 -0.28 -6.80
C ILE A 78 9.12 0.75 -7.89
N SER A 79 9.98 0.39 -8.86
CA SER A 79 10.29 1.22 -10.03
C SER A 79 9.07 1.47 -10.95
N GLN A 80 8.08 0.59 -10.91
CA GLN A 80 6.85 0.66 -11.71
C GLN A 80 5.66 1.23 -10.93
N VAL A 81 5.81 1.39 -9.62
CA VAL A 81 4.74 1.81 -8.71
C VAL A 81 4.72 3.33 -8.60
N ILE A 82 3.54 3.91 -8.68
CA ILE A 82 3.38 5.38 -8.60
C ILE A 82 3.42 5.89 -7.15
N MET A 83 3.00 5.07 -6.20
CA MET A 83 2.89 5.42 -4.78
C MET A 83 2.80 4.16 -3.93
N VAL A 84 3.47 4.21 -2.77
CA VAL A 84 3.40 3.17 -1.75
C VAL A 84 2.47 3.62 -0.64
N ILE A 85 1.51 2.77 -0.28
CA ILE A 85 0.63 2.97 0.87
C ILE A 85 0.90 1.89 1.90
N VAL A 86 1.12 2.30 3.14
CA VAL A 86 1.36 1.39 4.26
C VAL A 86 0.45 1.69 5.44
N GLY A 87 0.10 0.65 6.19
CA GLY A 87 -0.57 0.80 7.47
C GLY A 87 0.42 0.86 8.63
N ALA A 88 0.27 1.86 9.51
CA ALA A 88 1.04 1.93 10.75
C ALA A 88 0.30 1.32 11.94
N HIS A 89 1.05 0.69 12.86
CA HIS A 89 0.54 0.29 14.17
C HIS A 89 0.42 1.49 15.11
N ALA A 90 1.45 2.34 15.15
CA ALA A 90 1.46 3.59 15.90
C ALA A 90 2.35 4.63 15.21
N VAL A 91 2.08 5.91 15.48
CA VAL A 91 2.95 7.02 15.08
C VAL A 91 3.37 7.72 16.36
N MET A 92 4.67 7.83 16.57
CA MET A 92 5.28 8.48 17.72
C MET A 92 5.25 10.00 17.54
N ALA A 93 5.29 10.74 18.65
CA ALA A 93 5.29 12.21 18.65
C ALA A 93 6.46 12.82 17.87
N ASN A 94 7.59 12.11 17.75
CA ASN A 94 8.74 12.52 16.95
C ASN A 94 8.56 12.28 15.42
N GLY A 95 7.39 11.78 14.99
CA GLY A 95 7.12 11.40 13.61
C GLY A 95 7.58 9.99 13.23
N GLY A 96 8.14 9.23 14.18
CA GLY A 96 8.52 7.83 13.98
C GLY A 96 7.30 6.94 13.76
N VAL A 97 7.42 5.98 12.84
CA VAL A 97 6.32 5.07 12.50
C VAL A 97 6.64 3.68 13.00
N ILE A 98 5.76 3.12 13.84
CA ILE A 98 5.84 1.75 14.31
C ILE A 98 5.00 0.89 13.38
N ALA A 99 5.64 -0.07 12.72
CA ALA A 99 5.05 -0.92 11.69
C ALA A 99 5.49 -2.38 11.82
N PRO A 100 4.83 -3.32 11.13
CA PRO A 100 5.28 -4.70 11.04
C PRO A 100 6.70 -4.82 10.47
N VAL A 101 7.33 -5.95 10.74
CA VAL A 101 8.61 -6.33 10.14
C VAL A 101 8.55 -6.25 8.61
N GLY A 102 9.67 -5.83 8.00
CA GLY A 102 9.80 -5.69 6.54
C GLY A 102 9.47 -4.31 5.99
N LEU A 103 8.72 -3.47 6.72
CA LEU A 103 8.30 -2.15 6.23
C LEU A 103 9.48 -1.19 6.00
N ASN A 104 10.55 -1.31 6.79
CA ASN A 104 11.75 -0.49 6.62
C ASN A 104 12.43 -0.73 5.26
N MET A 105 12.45 -1.98 4.77
CA MET A 105 13.02 -2.29 3.46
C MET A 105 12.22 -1.61 2.34
N VAL A 106 10.90 -1.55 2.49
CA VAL A 106 10.00 -0.88 1.55
C VAL A 106 10.22 0.62 1.58
N ALA A 107 10.34 1.22 2.78
CA ALA A 107 10.59 2.65 2.93
C ALA A 107 11.94 3.05 2.30
N LEU A 108 12.97 2.23 2.50
CA LEU A 108 14.29 2.44 1.89
C LEU A 108 14.22 2.29 0.36
N ALA A 109 13.50 1.29 -0.14
CA ALA A 109 13.28 1.12 -1.58
C ALA A 109 12.54 2.32 -2.16
N ALA A 110 11.48 2.80 -1.51
CA ALA A 110 10.70 3.96 -1.94
C ALA A 110 11.57 5.22 -1.97
N GLN A 111 12.39 5.43 -0.93
CA GLN A 111 13.33 6.54 -0.86
C GLN A 111 14.35 6.50 -2.01
N ARG A 112 14.91 5.34 -2.33
CA ARG A 112 15.87 5.17 -3.43
C ARG A 112 15.26 5.44 -4.81
N HIS A 113 14.01 5.06 -5.00
CA HIS A 113 13.30 5.25 -6.27
C HIS A 113 12.49 6.55 -6.33
N ALA A 114 12.63 7.44 -5.33
CA ALA A 114 11.88 8.68 -5.20
C ALA A 114 10.35 8.51 -5.31
N VAL A 115 9.85 7.35 -4.88
CA VAL A 115 8.42 7.03 -4.89
C VAL A 115 7.78 7.58 -3.60
N PRO A 116 6.66 8.30 -3.69
CA PRO A 116 5.99 8.82 -2.50
C PRO A 116 5.53 7.66 -1.59
N PHE A 117 5.89 7.77 -0.31
CA PHE A 117 5.56 6.81 0.74
C PHE A 117 4.51 7.41 1.69
N VAL A 118 3.29 6.88 1.63
CA VAL A 118 2.15 7.39 2.39
C VAL A 118 1.78 6.42 3.51
N VAL A 119 1.73 6.93 4.73
CA VAL A 119 1.38 6.15 5.92
C VAL A 119 -0.06 6.46 6.32
N LEU A 120 -0.90 5.43 6.32
CA LEU A 120 -2.26 5.50 6.84
C LEU A 120 -2.27 5.10 8.31
N ALA A 121 -2.54 6.07 9.18
CA ALA A 121 -2.70 5.89 10.62
C ALA A 121 -3.99 6.57 11.08
N GLY A 122 -4.77 5.89 11.92
CA GLY A 122 -5.92 6.53 12.58
C GLY A 122 -5.44 7.54 13.63
N SER A 123 -6.13 8.67 13.77
CA SER A 123 -5.74 9.76 14.69
C SER A 123 -5.59 9.33 16.15
N TYR A 124 -6.24 8.24 16.57
CA TYR A 124 -6.09 7.68 17.92
C TYR A 124 -4.71 7.08 18.20
N LYS A 125 -3.90 6.83 17.17
CA LYS A 125 -2.57 6.22 17.25
C LYS A 125 -1.42 7.21 17.45
N TRP A 126 -1.73 8.51 17.51
CA TRP A 126 -0.75 9.61 17.56
C TRP A 126 -0.37 10.03 18.98
N ARG A 127 -0.79 9.29 20.01
CA ARG A 127 -0.74 9.72 21.41
C ARG A 127 0.49 9.22 22.20
N LEU A 128 1.49 8.66 21.52
CA LEU A 128 2.72 8.10 22.11
C LEU A 128 3.90 9.06 21.96
#